data_AF-E9H7J7-F1
#
_entry.id   AF-E9H7J7-F1
#
_cell.length_a   1.000
_cell.length_b   1.000
_cell.length_c   1.000
_cell.angle_alpha   90.00
_cell.angle_beta   90.00
_cell.angle_gamma   90.00
#
_symmetry.space_group_name_H-M   'P 1'
#
loop_
_entity.id
_entity.type
_entity.pdbx_description
1 polymer ?
#
loop_
_entity_poly.entity_id
_entity_poly.type
_entity_poly.pdbx_seq_one_letter_code
_entity_poly.pdbx_strand_id
1 'polypeptide(L)'
;MQRKSRRPPTFNPEDYVVFLRKVLTSTNANGGMSSAVEKLYGKDSQMSAEMRSKLSHSVSVSSSNDRDGRPNNKQSPDVSDILKKLRLDLFFSFASFCKEFVGETCDGIALLMDMLRTIQMAQVELNGSNKELSNVRANRRSLIRNASADELEVLLSLYQLCLANGHVPGKDHGLSRLLAHNAGFYGLALALVSNLTRTRSLALQLMTALCKMPGGHSRVSEALTTLRLNMGESVRLKLLSGIVNSTASRVESLIESTEDGLTGGGDVAYNTDTSLRFLVEAMAFLNSFVQSASDLRNQVVIQWEVEEASLNIHALAQVADTVRSPLAAQLRQELSVWSENQINIALLLDRLTNVTSTNEALRKDLLSLRSRLLALESEKKRFSEFENDMKKRCADLETELTTMRDTHPITSSSSVGIQATDIRMEDKLESNSRPLHDWYHTTGSHMSYDDEDYDIDDVIEELNNIVNSAESDMNTEKNSSSNCGSTTKDSGSFTEEHLMI
;
A
#
# COMPACT_ATOMS: atom_id res chain seq x y z
N MET A 1 3.99 26.31 -3.67
CA MET A 1 4.27 26.09 -2.22
C MET A 1 4.69 27.41 -1.59
N GLN A 2 3.77 28.16 -0.98
CA GLN A 2 4.14 29.33 -0.18
C GLN A 2 4.92 28.85 1.06
N ARG A 3 6.12 29.42 1.29
CA ARG A 3 6.89 29.20 2.53
C ARG A 3 5.98 29.57 3.69
N LYS A 4 5.50 28.59 4.48
CA LYS A 4 4.77 28.86 5.72
C LYS A 4 5.59 29.87 6.52
N SER A 5 4.97 30.99 6.90
CA SER A 5 5.61 32.03 7.71
C SER A 5 6.16 31.37 8.98
N ARG A 6 7.49 31.19 9.03
CA ARG A 6 8.16 30.62 10.19
C ARG A 6 8.28 31.72 11.23
N ARG A 7 7.92 31.41 12.47
CA ARG A 7 7.97 32.36 13.59
C ARG A 7 8.84 31.82 14.73
N PRO A 8 9.44 32.69 15.56
CA PRO A 8 9.98 32.27 16.84
C PRO A 8 8.91 31.52 17.67
N PRO A 9 9.28 30.44 18.40
CA PRO A 9 8.35 29.75 19.27
C PRO A 9 7.94 30.67 20.43
N THR A 10 6.76 30.41 21.00
CA THR A 10 6.24 31.15 22.15
C THR A 10 7.01 30.78 23.43
N PHE A 11 7.32 29.50 23.61
CA PHE A 11 8.20 29.00 24.67
C PHE A 11 9.29 28.10 24.11
N ASN A 12 10.36 27.90 24.87
CA ASN A 12 11.37 26.93 24.49
C ASN A 12 10.83 25.50 24.63
N PRO A 13 11.36 24.50 23.91
CA PRO A 13 10.95 23.10 24.05
C PRO A 13 10.98 22.63 25.52
N GLU A 14 12.03 22.99 26.25
CA GLU A 14 12.21 22.62 27.66
C GLU A 14 11.13 23.21 28.58
N ASP A 15 10.64 24.43 28.30
CA ASP A 15 9.56 25.03 29.07
C ASP A 15 8.28 24.17 28.98
N TYR A 16 7.95 23.70 27.77
CA TYR A 16 6.83 22.78 27.55
C TYR A 16 7.04 21.44 28.26
N VAL A 17 8.25 20.87 28.16
CA VAL A 17 8.60 19.59 28.78
C VAL A 17 8.46 19.65 30.30
N VAL A 18 8.98 20.69 30.94
CA VAL A 18 8.88 20.91 32.39
C VAL A 18 7.40 20.96 32.82
N PHE A 19 6.57 21.68 32.06
CA PHE A 19 5.13 21.73 32.35
C PHE A 19 4.45 20.37 32.20
N LEU A 20 4.68 19.67 31.08
CA LEU A 20 4.05 18.36 30.83
C LEU A 20 4.47 17.35 31.91
N ARG A 21 5.75 17.30 32.29
CA ARG A 21 6.23 16.45 33.38
C ARG A 21 5.58 16.81 34.71
N LYS A 22 5.46 18.10 35.03
CA LYS A 22 4.78 18.56 36.26
C LYS A 22 3.33 18.05 36.31
N VAL A 23 2.58 18.17 35.22
CA VAL A 23 1.18 17.71 35.14
C VAL A 23 1.09 16.19 35.30
N LEU A 24 1.94 15.43 34.61
CA LEU A 24 1.93 13.96 34.66
C LEU A 24 2.32 13.40 36.04
N THR A 25 3.27 14.06 36.71
CA THR A 25 3.78 13.67 38.04
C THR A 25 2.94 14.18 39.21
N SER A 26 1.95 15.06 38.98
CA SER A 26 1.15 15.64 40.04
C SER A 26 0.45 14.57 40.91
N THR A 27 0.70 14.61 42.22
CA THR A 27 0.09 13.73 43.24
C THR A 27 -0.88 14.53 44.09
N ASN A 28 -1.87 13.87 44.72
CA ASN A 28 -2.80 14.60 45.60
C ASN A 28 -2.11 15.08 46.89
N ALA A 29 -2.76 15.99 47.61
CA ALA A 29 -2.24 16.60 48.85
C ALA A 29 -1.90 15.60 49.98
N ASN A 30 -2.37 14.34 49.89
CA ASN A 30 -2.14 13.27 50.86
C ASN A 30 -1.10 12.25 50.38
N GLY A 31 -0.37 12.51 49.29
CA GLY A 31 0.62 11.57 48.74
C GLY A 31 0.02 10.34 48.04
N GLY A 32 -1.29 10.33 47.82
CA GLY A 32 -1.98 9.32 47.02
C GLY A 32 -2.06 9.68 45.53
N MET A 33 -2.45 8.71 44.70
CA MET A 33 -2.66 8.94 43.27
C MET A 33 -3.82 9.93 43.06
N SER A 34 -3.53 11.12 42.51
CA SER A 34 -4.55 12.08 42.12
C SER A 34 -5.35 11.56 40.94
N SER A 35 -6.67 11.81 40.92
CA SER A 35 -7.55 11.45 39.80
C SER A 35 -7.08 12.16 38.52
N ALA A 36 -7.28 11.54 37.36
CA ALA A 36 -6.82 12.12 36.09
C ALA A 36 -7.47 13.49 35.81
N VAL A 37 -8.74 13.68 36.22
CA VAL A 37 -9.44 14.96 36.13
C VAL A 37 -8.78 16.03 37.01
N GLU A 38 -8.36 15.68 38.22
CA GLU A 38 -7.68 16.60 39.13
C GLU A 38 -6.27 16.93 38.65
N LYS A 39 -5.53 15.97 38.09
CA LYS A 39 -4.21 16.21 37.49
C LYS A 39 -4.26 17.22 36.33
N LEU A 40 -5.30 17.18 35.51
CA LEU A 40 -5.41 18.01 34.31
C LEU A 40 -6.12 19.34 34.56
N TYR A 41 -7.20 19.34 35.36
CA TYR A 41 -8.11 20.47 35.50
C TYR A 41 -8.25 20.95 36.96
N GLY A 42 -7.36 20.48 37.84
CA GLY A 42 -7.29 20.89 39.23
C GLY A 42 -6.57 22.23 39.42
N LYS A 43 -6.51 22.70 40.67
CA LYS A 43 -5.83 23.96 41.00
C LYS A 43 -4.30 23.88 40.81
N ASP A 44 -3.72 22.69 40.98
CA ASP A 44 -2.27 22.48 40.93
C ASP A 44 -1.74 22.29 39.49
N SER A 45 -2.64 22.02 38.54
CA SER A 45 -2.39 21.92 37.09
C SER A 45 -2.05 23.27 36.44
N GLN A 46 -2.11 24.35 37.23
CA GLN A 46 -1.84 25.69 36.76
C GLN A 46 -0.37 25.90 36.39
N MET A 47 -0.19 26.66 35.31
CA MET A 47 1.11 27.09 34.79
C MET A 47 1.91 27.92 35.82
N SER A 48 3.23 27.73 35.85
CA SER A 48 4.14 28.43 36.78
C SER A 48 4.12 29.95 36.58
N ALA A 49 4.43 30.71 37.64
CA ALA A 49 4.46 32.18 37.60
C ALA A 49 5.48 32.71 36.57
N GLU A 50 6.59 32.01 36.38
CA GLU A 50 7.63 32.34 35.40
C GLU A 50 7.13 32.21 33.96
N MET A 51 6.47 31.10 33.63
CA MET A 51 5.89 30.91 32.31
C MET A 51 4.75 31.93 32.08
N ARG A 52 3.98 32.30 33.11
CA ARG A 52 2.97 33.37 33.02
C ARG A 52 3.59 34.72 32.68
N SER A 53 4.74 35.05 33.27
CA SER A 53 5.48 36.27 32.96
C SER A 53 5.92 36.28 31.49
N LYS A 54 6.42 35.16 30.95
CA LYS A 54 6.76 35.01 29.53
C LYS A 54 5.55 35.25 28.59
N LEU A 55 4.32 34.85 28.97
CA LEU A 55 3.12 35.20 28.19
C LEU A 55 2.82 36.70 28.20
N SER A 56 2.96 37.35 29.35
CA SER A 56 2.60 38.77 29.49
C SER A 56 3.44 39.70 28.61
N HIS A 57 4.66 39.31 28.26
CA HIS A 57 5.52 40.04 27.33
C HIS A 57 5.18 39.79 25.85
N SER A 58 4.41 38.75 25.52
CA SER A 58 4.08 38.38 24.14
C SER A 58 2.75 38.96 23.62
N VAL A 59 1.94 39.59 24.48
CA VAL A 59 0.63 40.18 24.10
C VAL A 59 0.50 41.60 24.66
N SER A 60 1.05 42.57 23.96
CA SER A 60 0.57 43.95 24.00
C SER A 60 -0.45 44.14 22.86
N VAL A 61 -1.62 43.53 22.99
CA VAL A 61 -2.81 43.98 22.25
C VAL A 61 -3.68 44.68 23.26
N SER A 62 -3.58 46.00 23.26
CA SER A 62 -4.49 46.91 23.93
C SER A 62 -5.89 46.77 23.33
N SER A 63 -6.73 45.93 23.93
CA SER A 63 -8.18 46.08 23.83
C SER A 63 -8.61 47.06 24.91
N SER A 64 -8.59 48.34 24.57
CA SER A 64 -9.29 49.39 25.29
C SER A 64 -10.79 49.20 25.06
N ASN A 65 -11.47 48.60 26.03
CA ASN A 65 -12.81 48.98 26.49
C ASN A 65 -13.33 47.89 27.43
N ASP A 66 -13.19 48.11 28.74
CA ASP A 66 -14.13 47.54 29.72
C ASP A 66 -14.34 48.60 30.80
N ARG A 67 -15.52 49.21 30.76
CA ARG A 67 -16.00 50.27 31.66
C ARG A 67 -16.76 49.73 32.87
N ASP A 68 -16.55 48.47 33.24
CA ASP A 68 -17.18 47.87 34.42
C ASP A 68 -16.12 47.33 35.38
N GLY A 69 -16.04 47.97 36.56
CA GLY A 69 -15.15 47.63 37.67
C GLY A 69 -15.48 46.30 38.36
N ARG A 70 -15.67 45.22 37.60
CA ARG A 70 -15.57 43.86 38.12
C ARG A 70 -14.10 43.44 38.06
N PRO A 71 -13.53 42.84 39.13
CA PRO A 71 -12.18 42.31 39.06
C PRO A 71 -12.15 41.30 37.92
N ASN A 72 -11.38 41.61 36.89
CA ASN A 72 -11.16 40.75 35.75
C ASN A 72 -10.31 39.58 36.28
N ASN A 73 -10.97 38.58 36.85
CA ASN A 73 -10.38 37.32 37.25
C ASN A 73 -9.98 36.62 35.94
N LYS A 74 -8.90 37.09 35.30
CA LYS A 74 -8.26 36.47 34.15
C LYS A 74 -7.92 35.06 34.60
N GLN A 75 -8.81 34.12 34.28
CA GLN A 75 -8.66 32.71 34.57
C GLN A 75 -7.28 32.32 34.07
N SER A 76 -6.47 31.76 34.96
CA SER A 76 -5.13 31.27 34.66
C SER A 76 -5.17 30.38 33.41
N PRO A 77 -4.17 30.47 32.51
CA PRO A 77 -4.11 29.56 31.37
C PRO A 77 -4.04 28.11 31.87
N ASP A 78 -4.97 27.31 31.36
CA ASP A 78 -5.21 25.91 31.73
C ASP A 78 -4.36 24.97 30.86
N VAL A 79 -4.28 23.66 31.18
CA VAL A 79 -3.56 22.65 30.38
C VAL A 79 -3.93 22.76 28.89
N SER A 80 -5.20 23.01 28.60
CA SER A 80 -5.71 23.23 27.25
C SER A 80 -5.02 24.37 26.49
N ASP A 81 -4.66 25.47 27.17
CA ASP A 81 -4.00 26.61 26.52
C ASP A 81 -2.55 26.29 26.17
N ILE A 82 -1.86 25.55 27.03
CA ILE A 82 -0.49 25.11 26.78
C ILE A 82 -0.44 24.13 25.61
N LEU A 83 -1.36 23.16 25.56
CA LEU A 83 -1.42 22.19 24.45
C LEU A 83 -1.68 22.90 23.11
N LYS A 84 -2.61 23.87 23.08
CA LYS A 84 -2.84 24.71 21.89
C LYS A 84 -1.59 25.47 21.48
N LYS A 85 -0.86 26.04 22.45
CA LYS A 85 0.36 26.82 22.16
C LYS A 85 1.48 25.94 21.64
N LEU A 86 1.68 24.77 22.27
CA LEU A 86 2.63 23.75 21.82
C LEU A 86 2.33 23.33 20.39
N ARG A 87 1.06 23.01 20.07
CA ARG A 87 0.67 22.69 18.69
C ARG A 87 1.03 23.80 17.72
N LEU A 88 0.72 25.06 18.06
CA LEU A 88 1.03 26.20 17.19
C LEU A 88 2.53 26.37 16.98
N ASP A 89 3.36 26.20 18.02
CA ASP A 89 4.81 26.28 17.89
C ASP A 89 5.37 25.10 17.08
N LEU A 90 4.87 23.88 17.28
CA LEU A 90 5.22 22.72 16.44
C LEU A 90 4.86 22.92 14.97
N PHE A 91 3.81 23.69 14.67
CA PHE A 91 3.32 23.89 13.30
C PHE A 91 4.01 25.04 12.57
N PHE A 92 4.36 26.12 13.29
CA PHE A 92 4.81 27.38 12.72
C PHE A 92 6.23 27.78 13.10
N SER A 93 6.87 27.11 14.06
CA SER A 93 8.24 27.45 14.46
C SER A 93 9.31 26.82 13.57
N PHE A 94 10.56 27.17 13.86
CA PHE A 94 11.72 26.63 13.14
C PHE A 94 11.84 25.12 13.34
N ALA A 95 12.38 24.41 12.34
CA ALA A 95 12.55 22.96 12.40
C ALA A 95 13.46 22.51 13.57
N SER A 96 14.37 23.37 14.03
CA SER A 96 15.19 23.14 15.22
C SER A 96 14.34 22.90 16.47
N PHE A 97 13.25 23.66 16.65
CA PHE A 97 12.32 23.49 17.76
C PHE A 97 11.74 22.07 17.79
N CYS A 98 11.26 21.57 16.64
CA CYS A 98 10.71 20.22 16.54
C CYS A 98 11.78 19.15 16.79
N LYS A 99 13.00 19.33 16.26
CA LYS A 99 14.12 18.39 16.47
C LYS A 99 14.49 18.31 17.95
N GLU A 100 14.60 19.45 18.62
CA GLU A 100 14.94 19.54 20.04
C GLU A 100 13.84 18.90 20.91
N PHE A 101 12.57 19.23 20.65
CA PHE A 101 11.44 18.65 21.38
C PHE A 101 11.33 17.13 21.26
N VAL A 102 11.65 16.56 20.09
CA VAL A 102 11.66 15.10 19.85
C VAL A 102 12.97 14.45 20.32
N GLY A 103 14.01 15.24 20.59
CA GLY A 103 15.32 14.77 21.00
C GLY A 103 15.29 14.02 22.33
N GLU A 104 16.38 13.31 22.62
CA GLU A 104 16.53 12.46 23.83
C GLU A 104 16.37 13.22 25.14
N THR A 105 16.73 14.49 25.16
CA THR A 105 16.67 15.34 26.35
C THR A 105 15.22 15.66 26.72
N CYS A 106 14.44 16.10 25.74
CA CYS A 106 13.05 16.47 25.92
C CYS A 106 12.13 15.25 26.01
N ASP A 107 12.39 14.24 25.16
CA ASP A 107 11.54 13.06 24.93
C ASP A 107 10.05 13.41 24.78
N GLY A 108 9.79 14.49 24.03
CA GLY A 108 8.47 15.11 23.95
C GLY A 108 7.38 14.21 23.37
N ILE A 109 7.75 13.22 22.54
CA ILE A 109 6.78 12.24 22.01
C ILE A 109 6.27 11.34 23.13
N ALA A 110 7.13 10.82 24.00
CA ALA A 110 6.71 10.01 25.13
C ALA A 110 5.77 10.81 26.07
N LEU A 111 6.14 12.06 26.37
CA LEU A 111 5.32 12.95 27.19
C LEU A 111 3.94 13.23 26.58
N LEU A 112 3.87 13.42 25.26
CA LEU A 112 2.59 13.60 24.56
C LEU A 112 1.76 12.31 24.59
N MET A 113 2.37 11.13 24.49
CA MET A 113 1.67 9.84 24.61
C MET A 113 1.14 9.59 26.02
N ASP A 114 1.92 9.92 27.06
CA ASP A 114 1.47 9.85 28.45
C ASP A 114 0.35 10.87 28.73
N MET A 115 0.45 12.05 28.13
CA MET A 115 -0.61 13.06 28.21
C MET A 115 -1.90 12.58 27.55
N LEU A 116 -1.82 11.97 26.35
CA LEU A 116 -2.96 11.36 25.66
C LEU A 116 -3.66 10.34 26.57
N ARG A 117 -2.89 9.44 27.20
CA ARG A 117 -3.45 8.43 28.13
C ARG A 117 -4.09 9.08 29.35
N THR A 118 -3.47 10.10 29.93
CA THR A 118 -4.01 10.82 31.09
C THR A 118 -5.32 11.51 30.75
N ILE A 119 -5.40 12.17 29.58
CA ILE A 119 -6.62 12.80 29.07
C ILE A 119 -7.73 11.75 28.89
N GLN A 120 -7.41 10.60 28.29
CA GLN A 120 -8.38 9.52 28.10
C GLN A 120 -8.88 8.91 29.42
N MET A 121 -8.02 8.77 30.43
CA MET A 121 -8.45 8.36 31.78
C MET A 121 -9.39 9.41 32.40
N ALA A 122 -9.09 10.70 32.25
CA ALA A 122 -9.98 11.78 32.70
C ALA A 122 -11.33 11.75 31.98
N GLN A 123 -11.37 11.45 30.68
CA GLN A 123 -12.63 11.26 29.95
C GLN A 123 -13.44 10.08 30.51
N VAL A 124 -12.81 8.96 30.85
CA VAL A 124 -13.48 7.80 31.48
C VAL A 124 -14.06 8.19 32.85
N GLU A 125 -13.29 8.86 33.70
CA GLU A 125 -13.74 9.34 35.00
C GLU A 125 -14.92 10.34 34.86
N LEU A 126 -14.83 11.25 33.89
CA LEU A 126 -15.88 12.24 33.61
C LEU A 126 -17.13 11.64 32.98
N ASN A 127 -17.05 10.50 32.30
CA ASN A 127 -18.19 9.79 31.74
C ASN A 127 -18.81 8.80 32.74
N GLY A 128 -18.06 8.38 33.76
CA GLY A 128 -18.51 7.46 34.81
C GLY A 128 -19.57 8.04 35.77
N SER A 129 -20.29 7.15 36.45
CA SER A 129 -21.38 7.46 37.37
C SER A 129 -20.91 7.78 38.80
N ASN A 130 -19.68 8.24 39.01
CA ASN A 130 -19.13 8.41 40.36
C ASN A 130 -19.79 9.57 41.12
N LYS A 131 -20.34 9.26 42.30
CA LYS A 131 -21.09 10.19 43.17
C LYS A 131 -20.20 11.22 43.87
N GLU A 132 -18.87 11.03 43.91
CA GLU A 132 -17.91 11.91 44.61
C GLU A 132 -17.66 13.27 43.91
N LEU A 133 -18.07 13.42 42.65
CA LEU A 133 -17.91 14.66 41.87
C LEU A 133 -19.08 15.64 42.04
N SER A 134 -19.79 15.62 43.17
CA SER A 134 -20.99 16.45 43.42
C SER A 134 -20.74 17.96 43.24
N ASN A 135 -19.52 18.43 43.49
CA ASN A 135 -19.12 19.84 43.32
C ASN A 135 -18.71 20.19 41.88
N VAL A 136 -18.43 19.20 41.03
CA VAL A 136 -17.98 19.37 39.63
C VAL A 136 -19.14 19.29 38.64
N ARG A 137 -20.35 18.94 39.10
CA ARG A 137 -21.54 18.72 38.28
C ARG A 137 -21.92 19.92 37.39
N ALA A 138 -21.70 21.15 37.88
CA ALA A 138 -21.94 22.38 37.12
C ALA A 138 -20.96 22.57 35.94
N ASN A 139 -19.73 22.06 36.03
CA ASN A 139 -18.67 22.24 35.03
C ASN A 139 -18.32 20.95 34.25
N ARG A 140 -18.92 19.81 34.61
CA ARG A 140 -18.65 18.48 34.02
C ARG A 140 -18.72 18.48 32.48
N ARG A 141 -19.76 19.09 31.90
CA ARG A 141 -19.90 19.20 30.43
C ARG A 141 -18.77 19.99 29.78
N SER A 142 -18.31 21.06 30.45
CA SER A 142 -17.19 21.87 29.98
C SER A 142 -15.90 21.05 30.02
N LEU A 143 -15.66 20.33 31.11
CA LEU A 143 -14.48 19.47 31.28
C LEU A 143 -14.44 18.32 30.25
N ILE A 144 -15.58 17.68 29.96
CA ILE A 144 -15.66 16.66 28.90
C ILE A 144 -15.26 17.26 27.54
N ARG A 145 -15.79 18.45 27.22
CA ARG A 145 -15.43 19.14 25.98
C ARG A 145 -13.95 19.53 25.95
N ASN A 146 -13.41 20.05 27.05
CA ASN A 146 -11.99 20.39 27.16
C ASN A 146 -11.12 19.13 26.96
N ALA A 147 -11.45 18.02 27.62
CA ALA A 147 -10.74 16.76 27.45
C ALA A 147 -10.79 16.22 26.02
N SER A 148 -11.93 16.35 25.32
CA SER A 148 -12.00 15.99 23.89
C SER A 148 -11.17 16.91 22.99
N ALA A 149 -11.11 18.21 23.32
CA ALA A 149 -10.28 19.17 22.58
C ALA A 149 -8.79 18.94 22.84
N ASP A 150 -8.41 18.68 24.09
CA ASP A 150 -7.02 18.42 24.49
C ASP A 150 -6.50 17.13 23.85
N GLU A 151 -7.33 16.08 23.78
CA GLU A 151 -7.03 14.85 23.04
C GLU A 151 -6.69 15.16 21.57
N LEU A 152 -7.50 16.00 20.92
CA LEU A 152 -7.28 16.43 19.54
C LEU A 152 -5.98 17.24 19.39
N GLU A 153 -5.69 18.17 20.31
CA GLU A 153 -4.47 18.99 20.29
C GLU A 153 -3.21 18.12 20.43
N VAL A 154 -3.25 17.09 21.27
CA VAL A 154 -2.15 16.11 21.42
C VAL A 154 -1.94 15.31 20.13
N LEU A 155 -3.01 14.77 19.53
CA LEU A 155 -2.89 14.02 18.27
C LEU A 155 -2.41 14.90 17.11
N LEU A 156 -2.85 16.17 17.04
CA LEU A 156 -2.35 17.13 16.05
C LEU A 156 -0.85 17.38 16.23
N SER A 157 -0.39 17.49 17.48
CA SER A 157 1.03 17.65 17.81
C SER A 157 1.85 16.42 17.41
N LEU A 158 1.37 15.21 17.72
CA LEU A 158 1.99 13.95 17.30
C LEU A 158 2.02 13.79 15.78
N TYR A 159 0.92 14.10 15.10
CA TYR A 159 0.84 14.10 13.63
C TYR A 159 1.85 15.07 13.01
N GLN A 160 1.98 16.27 13.59
CA GLN A 160 2.94 17.26 13.11
C GLN A 160 4.38 16.74 13.23
N LEU A 161 4.71 16.14 14.37
CA LEU A 161 6.04 15.60 14.67
C LEU A 161 6.39 14.35 13.84
N CYS A 162 5.42 13.47 13.60
CA CYS A 162 5.68 12.16 12.97
C CYS A 162 5.47 12.18 11.45
N LEU A 163 4.47 12.91 10.94
CA LEU A 163 4.01 12.76 9.55
C LEU A 163 4.17 14.04 8.71
N ALA A 164 3.81 15.21 9.27
CA ALA A 164 3.77 16.46 8.50
C ALA A 164 5.14 17.13 8.31
N ASN A 165 6.10 16.87 9.21
CA ASN A 165 7.45 17.44 9.15
C ASN A 165 8.38 16.72 8.15
N GLY A 166 7.91 16.48 6.92
CA GLY A 166 8.66 15.80 5.85
C GLY A 166 9.90 16.52 5.31
N HIS A 167 10.29 17.65 5.91
CA HIS A 167 11.48 18.45 5.57
C HIS A 167 12.59 18.35 6.64
N VAL A 168 12.37 17.56 7.69
CA VAL A 168 13.35 17.28 8.74
C VAL A 168 14.07 15.98 8.35
N PRO A 169 15.40 15.99 8.10
CA PRO A 169 16.14 14.75 7.88
C PRO A 169 15.99 13.84 9.11
N GLY A 170 15.69 12.57 8.89
CA GLY A 170 15.29 11.62 9.94
C GLY A 170 13.81 11.70 10.32
N LYS A 171 12.89 11.87 9.36
CA LYS A 171 11.42 11.83 9.59
C LYS A 171 10.98 10.59 10.38
N ASP A 172 11.64 9.47 10.13
CA ASP A 172 11.40 8.22 10.84
C ASP A 172 11.80 8.30 12.32
N HIS A 173 12.58 9.29 12.75
CA HIS A 173 12.96 9.48 14.15
C HIS A 173 11.72 9.75 15.03
N GLY A 174 10.74 10.53 14.55
CA GLY A 174 9.49 10.76 15.27
C GLY A 174 8.66 9.47 15.40
N LEU A 175 8.47 8.75 14.28
CA LEU A 175 7.77 7.46 14.28
C LEU A 175 8.50 6.38 15.08
N SER A 176 9.83 6.35 15.07
CA SER A 176 10.66 5.41 15.81
C SER A 176 10.57 5.66 17.31
N ARG A 177 10.54 6.92 17.75
CA ARG A 177 10.29 7.29 19.16
C ARG A 177 8.88 6.90 19.60
N LEU A 178 7.89 7.14 18.75
CA LEU A 178 6.52 6.70 18.99
C LEU A 178 6.44 5.17 19.12
N LEU A 179 7.17 4.44 18.28
CA LEU A 179 7.27 2.97 18.31
C LEU A 179 7.98 2.43 19.57
N ALA A 180 8.98 3.14 20.06
CA ALA A 180 9.69 2.80 21.29
C ALA A 180 8.83 2.98 22.56
N HIS A 181 7.74 3.75 22.49
CA HIS A 181 6.88 4.00 23.64
C HIS A 181 6.07 2.75 24.05
N ASN A 182 6.27 2.27 25.28
CA ASN A 182 5.79 0.95 25.72
C ASN A 182 4.26 0.79 25.76
N ALA A 183 3.51 1.80 26.21
CA ALA A 183 2.06 1.71 26.41
C ALA A 183 1.25 2.66 25.52
N GLY A 184 1.90 3.27 24.51
CA GLY A 184 1.33 4.38 23.75
C GLY A 184 0.30 3.96 22.72
N PHE A 185 0.52 2.80 22.10
CA PHE A 185 -0.30 2.30 21.01
C PHE A 185 -1.77 2.11 21.40
N TYR A 186 -2.02 1.68 22.64
CA TYR A 186 -3.39 1.59 23.14
C TYR A 186 -4.09 2.96 23.21
N GLY A 187 -3.36 4.04 23.50
CA GLY A 187 -3.91 5.40 23.45
C GLY A 187 -4.34 5.82 22.04
N LEU A 188 -3.56 5.44 21.01
CA LEU A 188 -3.92 5.66 19.61
C LEU A 188 -5.14 4.82 19.21
N ALA A 189 -5.18 3.55 19.62
CA ALA A 189 -6.33 2.68 19.36
C ALA A 189 -7.61 3.22 20.04
N LEU A 190 -7.51 3.69 21.29
CA LEU A 190 -8.64 4.27 22.03
C LEU A 190 -9.18 5.56 21.38
N ALA A 191 -8.31 6.34 20.74
CA ALA A 191 -8.70 7.54 19.99
C ALA A 191 -9.60 7.25 18.78
N LEU A 192 -9.63 6.01 18.27
CA LEU A 192 -10.59 5.59 17.23
C LEU A 192 -12.05 5.64 17.70
N VAL A 193 -12.26 5.58 19.02
CA VAL A 193 -13.58 5.61 19.67
C VAL A 193 -13.98 7.02 20.11
N SER A 194 -13.08 8.00 19.99
CA SER A 194 -13.35 9.41 20.33
C SER A 194 -14.60 9.93 19.61
N ASN A 195 -15.30 10.90 20.19
CA ASN A 195 -16.49 11.51 19.56
C ASN A 195 -16.15 12.46 18.40
N LEU A 196 -14.89 12.91 18.29
CA LEU A 196 -14.44 13.82 17.25
C LEU A 196 -13.89 13.04 16.05
N THR A 197 -14.55 13.18 14.88
CA THR A 197 -14.09 12.54 13.63
C THR A 197 -12.63 12.87 13.31
N ARG A 198 -12.21 14.11 13.56
CA ARG A 198 -10.82 14.53 13.30
C ARG A 198 -9.79 13.78 14.15
N THR A 199 -10.11 13.49 15.41
CA THR A 199 -9.29 12.68 16.33
C THR A 199 -9.12 11.28 15.76
N ARG A 200 -10.22 10.65 15.32
CA ARG A 200 -10.20 9.32 14.69
C ARG A 200 -9.33 9.31 13.43
N SER A 201 -9.48 10.30 12.55
CA SER A 201 -8.67 10.40 11.32
C SER A 201 -7.17 10.51 11.61
N LEU A 202 -6.77 11.31 12.61
CA LEU A 202 -5.36 11.45 12.98
C LEU A 202 -4.80 10.14 13.56
N ALA A 203 -5.57 9.46 14.40
CA ALA A 203 -5.18 8.17 14.96
C ALA A 203 -4.98 7.14 13.85
N LEU A 204 -5.91 7.06 12.88
CA LEU A 204 -5.78 6.20 11.70
C LEU A 204 -4.51 6.54 10.90
N GLN A 205 -4.29 7.81 10.55
CA GLN A 205 -3.09 8.25 9.83
C GLN A 205 -1.78 7.84 10.53
N LEU A 206 -1.69 8.04 11.86
CA LEU A 206 -0.54 7.65 12.66
C LEU A 206 -0.36 6.13 12.69
N MET A 207 -1.44 5.36 12.92
CA MET A 207 -1.40 3.90 12.95
C MET A 207 -1.05 3.31 11.58
N THR A 208 -1.57 3.87 10.48
CA THR A 208 -1.22 3.50 9.10
C THR A 208 0.28 3.64 8.86
N ALA A 209 0.88 4.75 9.28
CA ALA A 209 2.32 4.95 9.15
C ALA A 209 3.11 3.99 10.04
N LEU A 210 2.65 3.72 11.26
CA LEU A 210 3.29 2.77 12.17
C LEU A 210 3.23 1.32 11.65
N CYS A 211 2.15 0.91 10.98
CA CYS A 211 2.06 -0.41 10.34
C CYS A 211 3.18 -0.65 9.32
N LYS A 212 3.67 0.41 8.67
CA LYS A 212 4.75 0.35 7.66
C LYS A 212 6.16 0.31 8.30
N MET A 213 6.27 0.56 9.60
CA MET A 213 7.54 0.50 10.32
C MET A 213 7.86 -0.94 10.75
N PRO A 214 9.15 -1.35 10.80
CA PRO A 214 9.54 -2.66 11.28
C PRO A 214 9.09 -2.87 12.72
N GLY A 215 8.34 -3.95 12.98
CA GLY A 215 7.77 -4.26 14.30
C GLY A 215 6.52 -3.45 14.68
N GLY A 216 6.14 -2.43 13.89
CA GLY A 216 4.99 -1.59 14.18
C GLY A 216 3.64 -2.28 14.00
N HIS A 217 3.51 -3.17 13.00
CA HIS A 217 2.29 -3.97 12.80
C HIS A 217 1.89 -4.75 14.07
N SER A 218 2.85 -5.44 14.69
CA SER A 218 2.58 -6.25 15.90
C SER A 218 2.04 -5.39 17.05
N ARG A 219 2.64 -4.22 17.28
CA ARG A 219 2.22 -3.26 18.33
C ARG A 219 0.82 -2.69 18.06
N VAL A 220 0.51 -2.36 16.81
CA VAL A 220 -0.84 -1.91 16.40
C VAL A 220 -1.86 -3.02 16.60
N SER A 221 -1.54 -4.24 16.17
CA SER A 221 -2.39 -5.43 16.30
C SER A 221 -2.70 -5.76 17.76
N GLU A 222 -1.69 -5.68 18.65
CA GLU A 222 -1.84 -5.85 20.11
C GLU A 222 -2.73 -4.77 20.74
N ALA A 223 -2.54 -3.50 20.35
CA ALA A 223 -3.35 -2.39 20.84
C ALA A 223 -4.82 -2.50 20.41
N LEU A 224 -5.10 -2.92 19.17
CA LEU A 224 -6.45 -3.20 18.69
C LEU A 224 -7.08 -4.39 19.42
N THR A 225 -6.28 -5.42 19.73
CA THR A 225 -6.75 -6.56 20.53
C THR A 225 -7.11 -6.13 21.95
N THR A 226 -6.31 -5.25 22.54
CA THR A 226 -6.58 -4.66 23.87
C THR A 226 -7.84 -3.79 23.84
N LEU A 227 -8.03 -2.99 22.78
CA LEU A 227 -9.25 -2.22 22.56
C LEU A 227 -10.49 -3.11 22.46
N ARG A 228 -10.40 -4.20 21.68
CA ARG A 228 -11.47 -5.19 21.54
C ARG A 228 -11.93 -5.69 22.91
N LEU A 229 -10.98 -6.12 23.75
CA LEU A 229 -11.26 -6.64 25.08
C LEU A 229 -11.87 -5.58 26.02
N ASN A 230 -11.32 -4.37 26.02
CA ASN A 230 -11.78 -3.30 26.91
C ASN A 230 -13.14 -2.70 26.50
N MET A 231 -13.46 -2.72 25.21
CA MET A 231 -14.74 -2.24 24.67
C MET A 231 -15.80 -3.34 24.53
N GLY A 232 -15.45 -4.59 24.81
CA GLY A 232 -16.36 -5.73 24.67
C GLY A 232 -16.79 -5.99 23.21
N GLU A 233 -15.92 -5.68 22.25
CA GLU A 233 -16.19 -5.99 20.85
C GLU A 233 -16.12 -7.52 20.62
N SER A 234 -17.05 -8.08 19.84
CA SER A 234 -17.02 -9.52 19.53
C SER A 234 -15.81 -9.91 18.67
N VAL A 235 -15.43 -9.04 17.73
CA VAL A 235 -14.27 -9.17 16.84
C VAL A 235 -13.51 -7.84 16.81
N ARG A 236 -12.21 -7.87 16.52
CA ARG A 236 -11.41 -6.64 16.40
C ARG A 236 -12.01 -5.74 15.32
N LEU A 237 -11.88 -4.42 15.49
CA LEU A 237 -12.31 -3.39 14.53
C LEU A 237 -13.84 -3.24 14.38
N LYS A 238 -14.66 -3.98 15.13
CA LYS A 238 -16.14 -3.91 15.01
C LYS A 238 -16.70 -2.51 15.23
N LEU A 239 -16.24 -1.79 16.24
CA LEU A 239 -16.69 -0.42 16.50
C LEU A 239 -16.22 0.54 15.40
N LEU A 240 -14.99 0.35 14.89
CA LEU A 240 -14.47 1.12 13.76
C LEU A 240 -15.34 0.90 12.51
N SER A 241 -15.64 -0.35 12.16
CA SER A 241 -16.53 -0.69 11.04
C SER A 241 -17.91 -0.09 11.20
N GLY A 242 -18.49 -0.13 12.41
CA GLY A 242 -19.75 0.54 12.71
C GLY A 242 -19.69 2.06 12.51
N ILE A 243 -18.62 2.71 12.97
CA ILE A 243 -18.39 4.15 12.77
C ILE A 243 -18.24 4.47 11.28
N VAL A 244 -17.48 3.67 10.53
CA VAL A 244 -17.28 3.82 9.09
C VAL A 244 -18.59 3.69 8.33
N ASN A 245 -19.36 2.62 8.58
CA ASN A 245 -20.68 2.42 7.98
C ASN A 245 -21.64 3.58 8.29
N SER A 246 -21.71 4.01 9.56
CA SER A 246 -22.58 5.13 9.95
C SER A 246 -22.15 6.45 9.28
N THR A 247 -20.85 6.64 9.04
CA THR A 247 -20.32 7.83 8.37
C THR A 247 -20.65 7.79 6.88
N ALA A 248 -20.54 6.62 6.23
CA ALA A 248 -20.95 6.43 4.84
C ALA A 248 -22.44 6.73 4.64
N SER A 249 -23.33 6.14 5.45
CA SER A 249 -24.77 6.40 5.37
C SER A 249 -25.14 7.86 5.65
N ARG A 250 -24.42 8.53 6.56
CA ARG A 250 -24.60 9.98 6.78
C ARG A 250 -24.24 10.78 5.53
N VAL A 251 -23.16 10.43 4.84
CA VAL A 251 -22.76 11.10 3.59
C VAL A 251 -23.82 10.88 2.51
N GLU A 252 -24.32 9.66 2.32
CA GLU A 252 -25.44 9.36 1.40
C GLU A 252 -26.67 10.22 1.71
N SER A 253 -27.13 10.24 2.96
CA SER A 253 -28.32 11.02 3.35
C SER A 253 -28.15 12.53 3.12
N LEU A 254 -26.94 13.05 3.31
CA LEU A 254 -26.64 14.46 3.03
C LEU A 254 -26.72 14.75 1.54
N ILE A 255 -26.29 13.82 0.68
CA ILE A 255 -26.33 13.96 -0.78
C ILE A 255 -27.77 13.92 -1.28
N GLU A 256 -28.56 12.93 -0.85
CA GLU A 256 -29.98 12.79 -1.23
C GLU A 256 -30.77 14.06 -0.87
N SER A 257 -30.48 14.66 0.28
CA SER A 257 -31.14 15.91 0.70
C SER A 257 -30.73 17.15 -0.10
N THR A 258 -29.67 17.07 -0.93
CA THR A 258 -29.11 18.21 -1.68
C THR A 258 -29.57 18.21 -3.16
N GLU A 259 -30.34 17.22 -3.61
CA GLU A 259 -30.82 17.11 -5.01
C GLU A 259 -31.70 18.28 -5.49
N ASP A 260 -32.25 19.11 -4.59
CA ASP A 260 -33.00 20.33 -4.93
C ASP A 260 -32.12 21.53 -5.38
N GLY A 261 -30.83 21.29 -5.65
CA GLY A 261 -30.06 22.09 -6.62
C GLY A 261 -29.59 23.49 -6.23
N LEU A 262 -29.88 24.02 -5.03
CA LEU A 262 -29.53 25.42 -4.73
C LEU A 262 -28.90 25.76 -3.37
N THR A 263 -28.72 24.83 -2.42
CA THR A 263 -28.10 25.21 -1.12
C THR A 263 -27.26 24.10 -0.48
N GLY A 264 -26.20 23.67 -1.16
CA GLY A 264 -25.04 23.11 -0.45
C GLY A 264 -24.29 24.24 0.26
N GLY A 265 -24.80 24.74 1.39
CA GLY A 265 -24.09 25.74 2.19
C GLY A 265 -22.67 25.27 2.54
N GLY A 266 -21.74 26.20 2.76
CA GLY A 266 -20.32 25.87 3.04
C GLY A 266 -20.12 24.86 4.17
N ASP A 267 -21.03 24.84 5.15
CA ASP A 267 -21.03 23.87 6.25
C ASP A 267 -21.33 22.44 5.80
N VAL A 268 -22.24 22.23 4.84
CA VAL A 268 -22.54 20.88 4.30
C VAL A 268 -21.33 20.34 3.55
N ALA A 269 -20.72 21.17 2.68
CA ALA A 269 -19.52 20.78 1.96
C ALA A 269 -18.35 20.45 2.91
N TYR A 270 -18.13 21.25 3.96
CA TYR A 270 -17.10 21.01 4.96
C TYR A 270 -17.34 19.72 5.76
N ASN A 271 -18.58 19.45 6.16
CA ASN A 271 -18.95 18.25 6.90
C ASN A 271 -18.80 16.98 6.04
N THR A 272 -19.17 17.06 4.76
CA THR A 272 -18.97 15.97 3.80
C THR A 272 -17.48 15.71 3.55
N ASP A 273 -16.67 16.76 3.35
CA ASP A 273 -15.21 16.64 3.17
C ASP A 273 -14.53 16.03 4.41
N THR A 274 -14.95 16.43 5.61
CA THR A 274 -14.46 15.86 6.87
C THR A 274 -14.80 14.37 6.98
N SER A 275 -16.03 14.00 6.60
CA SER A 275 -16.51 12.61 6.63
C SER A 275 -15.81 11.75 5.58
N LEU A 276 -15.69 12.22 4.35
CA LEU A 276 -14.96 11.55 3.27
C LEU A 276 -13.49 11.34 3.61
N ARG A 277 -12.83 12.37 4.17
CA ARG A 277 -11.45 12.23 4.62
C ARG A 277 -11.32 11.12 5.65
N PHE A 278 -12.22 11.04 6.62
CA PHE A 278 -12.21 9.93 7.57
C PHE A 278 -12.38 8.56 6.90
N LEU A 279 -13.29 8.42 5.93
CA LEU A 279 -13.47 7.17 5.19
C LEU A 279 -12.21 6.76 4.41
N VAL A 280 -11.56 7.72 3.74
CA VAL A 280 -10.27 7.49 3.04
C VAL A 280 -9.22 6.98 4.03
N GLU A 281 -9.02 7.67 5.15
CA GLU A 281 -8.02 7.28 6.13
C GLU A 281 -8.33 5.93 6.80
N ALA A 282 -9.61 5.60 6.97
CA ALA A 282 -10.03 4.30 7.49
C ALA A 282 -9.69 3.18 6.51
N MET A 283 -10.00 3.35 5.22
CA MET A 283 -9.65 2.35 4.20
C MET A 283 -8.14 2.23 3.99
N ALA A 284 -7.41 3.36 3.96
CA ALA A 284 -5.95 3.36 3.88
C ALA A 284 -5.31 2.63 5.07
N PHE A 285 -5.86 2.81 6.27
CA PHE A 285 -5.44 2.06 7.45
C PHE A 285 -5.69 0.57 7.30
N LEU A 286 -6.89 0.15 6.90
CA LEU A 286 -7.23 -1.27 6.73
C LEU A 286 -6.35 -1.94 5.69
N ASN A 287 -6.15 -1.31 4.53
CA ASN A 287 -5.24 -1.77 3.48
C ASN A 287 -3.83 -1.95 4.03
N SER A 288 -3.29 -0.93 4.70
CA SER A 288 -1.95 -0.98 5.26
C SER A 288 -1.85 -2.02 6.40
N PHE A 289 -2.89 -2.21 7.20
CA PHE A 289 -2.90 -3.16 8.31
C PHE A 289 -2.90 -4.60 7.80
N VAL A 290 -3.72 -4.92 6.79
CA VAL A 290 -3.69 -6.22 6.11
C VAL A 290 -2.31 -6.45 5.47
N GLN A 291 -1.86 -5.55 4.60
CA GLN A 291 -0.64 -5.75 3.80
C GLN A 291 0.64 -5.82 4.65
N SER A 292 0.67 -5.15 5.80
CA SER A 292 1.84 -5.17 6.70
C SER A 292 1.94 -6.41 7.59
N ALA A 293 0.96 -7.32 7.55
CA ALA A 293 1.03 -8.56 8.31
C ALA A 293 2.21 -9.43 7.84
N SER A 294 2.80 -10.19 8.77
CA SER A 294 4.05 -10.91 8.55
C SER A 294 3.97 -12.04 7.50
N ASP A 295 2.79 -12.64 7.34
CA ASP A 295 2.56 -13.76 6.45
C ASP A 295 1.13 -13.74 5.89
N LEU A 296 0.91 -14.51 4.82
CA LEU A 296 -0.38 -14.62 4.13
C LEU A 296 -1.49 -15.14 5.05
N ARG A 297 -1.14 -15.98 6.04
CA ARG A 297 -2.10 -16.52 7.00
C ARG A 297 -2.73 -15.40 7.82
N ASN A 298 -1.90 -14.52 8.39
CA ASN A 298 -2.35 -13.37 9.16
C ASN A 298 -3.11 -12.37 8.28
N GLN A 299 -2.72 -12.20 7.01
CA GLN A 299 -3.48 -11.37 6.06
C GLN A 299 -4.92 -11.87 5.88
N VAL A 300 -5.10 -13.17 5.64
CA VAL A 300 -6.44 -13.79 5.52
C VAL A 300 -7.23 -13.64 6.82
N VAL A 301 -6.60 -13.86 7.98
CA VAL A 301 -7.29 -13.72 9.28
C VAL A 301 -7.77 -12.29 9.48
N ILE A 302 -6.95 -11.28 9.18
CA ILE A 302 -7.35 -9.87 9.32
C ILE A 302 -8.47 -9.52 8.32
N GLN A 303 -8.38 -9.98 7.07
CA GLN A 303 -9.45 -9.79 6.08
C GLN A 303 -10.78 -10.39 6.57
N TRP A 304 -10.73 -11.60 7.12
CA TRP A 304 -11.89 -12.26 7.70
C TRP A 304 -12.44 -11.52 8.93
N GLU A 305 -11.58 -10.99 9.80
CA GLU A 305 -12.03 -10.16 10.93
C GLU A 305 -12.75 -8.88 10.47
N VAL A 306 -12.29 -8.26 9.38
CA VAL A 306 -12.95 -7.08 8.79
C VAL A 306 -14.33 -7.44 8.21
N GLU A 307 -14.44 -8.61 7.58
CA GLU A 307 -15.71 -9.16 7.09
C GLU A 307 -16.67 -9.46 8.25
N GLU A 308 -16.19 -10.12 9.32
CA GLU A 308 -16.98 -10.41 10.53
C GLU A 308 -17.39 -9.12 11.27
N ALA A 309 -16.54 -8.08 11.23
CA ALA A 309 -16.84 -6.74 11.70
C ALA A 309 -17.93 -6.02 10.89
N SER A 310 -18.42 -6.64 9.80
CA SER A 310 -19.53 -6.17 8.96
C SER A 310 -19.25 -4.83 8.28
N LEU A 311 -18.01 -4.61 7.83
CA LEU A 311 -17.67 -3.42 7.04
C LEU A 311 -18.40 -3.46 5.69
N ASN A 312 -19.25 -2.46 5.42
CA ASN A 312 -20.05 -2.43 4.21
C ASN A 312 -19.29 -1.77 3.05
N ILE A 313 -18.45 -2.55 2.37
CA ILE A 313 -17.64 -2.09 1.22
C ILE A 313 -18.53 -1.51 0.12
N HIS A 314 -19.72 -2.07 -0.10
CA HIS A 314 -20.65 -1.58 -1.13
C HIS A 314 -21.15 -0.15 -0.83
N ALA A 315 -21.54 0.13 0.41
CA ALA A 315 -21.95 1.49 0.80
C ALA A 315 -20.80 2.50 0.64
N LEU A 316 -19.55 2.08 0.94
CA LEU A 316 -18.38 2.94 0.72
C LEU A 316 -18.16 3.21 -0.78
N ALA A 317 -18.33 2.20 -1.64
CA ALA A 317 -18.23 2.34 -3.09
C ALA A 317 -19.31 3.29 -3.63
N GLN A 318 -20.56 3.13 -3.18
CA GLN A 318 -21.68 4.00 -3.55
C GLN A 318 -21.42 5.47 -3.18
N VAL A 319 -20.93 5.73 -1.97
CA VAL A 319 -20.49 7.09 -1.56
C VAL A 319 -19.39 7.63 -2.48
N ALA A 320 -18.43 6.79 -2.85
CA ALA A 320 -17.28 7.20 -3.65
C ALA A 320 -17.63 7.47 -5.13
N ASP A 321 -18.68 6.80 -5.64
CA ASP A 321 -19.21 6.98 -7.00
C ASP A 321 -20.17 8.17 -7.10
N THR A 322 -21.01 8.37 -6.07
CA THR A 322 -22.00 9.47 -6.03
C THR A 322 -21.33 10.84 -5.85
N VAL A 323 -20.32 10.96 -5.00
CA VAL A 323 -19.66 12.25 -4.73
C VAL A 323 -18.57 12.55 -5.75
N ARG A 324 -18.72 13.66 -6.48
CA ARG A 324 -17.64 14.21 -7.31
C ARG A 324 -16.69 15.07 -6.46
N SER A 325 -15.71 14.45 -5.82
CA SER A 325 -14.66 15.13 -5.03
C SER A 325 -13.29 14.45 -5.21
N PRO A 326 -12.16 15.19 -5.10
CA PRO A 326 -10.84 14.56 -5.04
C PRO A 326 -10.70 13.54 -3.90
N LEU A 327 -11.37 13.75 -2.76
CA LEU A 327 -11.38 12.77 -1.67
C LEU A 327 -12.19 11.52 -2.02
N ALA A 328 -13.29 11.66 -2.75
CA ALA A 328 -14.05 10.51 -3.23
C ALA A 328 -13.24 9.69 -4.26
N ALA A 329 -12.39 10.35 -5.06
CA ALA A 329 -11.44 9.67 -5.93
C ALA A 329 -10.36 8.90 -5.15
N GLN A 330 -9.84 9.47 -4.06
CA GLN A 330 -8.93 8.76 -3.15
C GLN A 330 -9.63 7.56 -2.49
N LEU A 331 -10.90 7.71 -2.10
CA LEU A 331 -11.68 6.60 -1.53
C LEU A 331 -11.85 5.46 -2.53
N ARG A 332 -12.20 5.78 -3.79
CA ARG A 332 -12.25 4.78 -4.89
C ARG A 332 -10.92 4.07 -5.08
N GLN A 333 -9.81 4.80 -5.03
CA GLN A 333 -8.48 4.21 -5.13
C GLN A 333 -8.22 3.22 -3.99
N GLU A 334 -8.49 3.60 -2.74
CA GLU A 334 -8.30 2.71 -1.59
C GLU A 334 -9.23 1.48 -1.65
N LEU A 335 -10.45 1.62 -2.17
CA LEU A 335 -11.37 0.50 -2.40
C LEU A 335 -10.86 -0.44 -3.51
N SER A 336 -10.24 0.09 -4.57
CA SER A 336 -9.58 -0.72 -5.62
C SER A 336 -8.41 -1.51 -5.04
N VAL A 337 -7.58 -0.85 -4.22
CA VAL A 337 -6.47 -1.52 -3.52
C VAL A 337 -7.00 -2.62 -2.61
N TRP A 338 -8.12 -2.40 -1.92
CA TRP A 338 -8.74 -3.42 -1.07
C TRP A 338 -9.20 -4.62 -1.89
N SER A 339 -9.89 -4.40 -3.02
CA SER A 339 -10.43 -5.46 -3.87
C SER A 339 -9.35 -6.27 -4.58
N GLU A 340 -8.32 -5.61 -5.11
CA GLU A 340 -7.17 -6.24 -5.79
C GLU A 340 -6.35 -7.12 -4.85
N ASN A 341 -6.26 -6.75 -3.58
CA ASN A 341 -5.50 -7.50 -2.56
C ASN A 341 -6.37 -8.49 -1.76
N GLN A 342 -7.65 -8.70 -2.10
CA GLN A 342 -8.47 -9.70 -1.43
C GLN A 342 -7.97 -11.11 -1.69
N ILE A 343 -7.76 -11.89 -0.62
CA ILE A 343 -7.29 -13.27 -0.72
C ILE A 343 -8.50 -14.20 -0.69
N ASN A 344 -8.97 -14.63 -1.87
CA ASN A 344 -10.01 -15.64 -1.98
C ASN A 344 -9.40 -17.05 -2.11
N ILE A 345 -9.32 -17.78 -1.00
CA ILE A 345 -8.73 -19.13 -0.96
C ILE A 345 -9.47 -20.09 -1.91
N ALA A 346 -10.79 -20.02 -1.99
CA ALA A 346 -11.57 -20.92 -2.86
C ALA A 346 -11.23 -20.70 -4.34
N LEU A 347 -11.14 -19.43 -4.77
CA LEU A 347 -10.76 -19.08 -6.14
C LEU A 347 -9.31 -19.46 -6.45
N LEU A 348 -8.39 -19.30 -5.49
CA LEU A 348 -7.00 -19.73 -5.64
C LEU A 348 -6.88 -21.25 -5.79
N LEU A 349 -7.65 -22.01 -5.01
CA LEU A 349 -7.70 -23.48 -5.11
C LEU A 349 -8.29 -23.92 -6.44
N ASP A 350 -9.40 -23.33 -6.89
CA ASP A 350 -10.01 -23.64 -8.18
C ASP A 350 -9.05 -23.36 -9.34
N ARG A 351 -8.39 -22.20 -9.31
CA ARG A 351 -7.36 -21.83 -10.29
C ARG A 351 -6.19 -22.81 -10.28
N LEU A 352 -5.72 -23.22 -9.11
CA LEU A 352 -4.65 -24.21 -8.98
C LEU A 352 -5.06 -25.57 -9.55
N THR A 353 -6.29 -26.03 -9.28
CA THR A 353 -6.82 -27.28 -9.84
C THR A 353 -6.96 -27.23 -11.36
N ASN A 354 -7.40 -26.10 -11.91
CA ASN A 354 -7.52 -25.91 -13.35
C ASN A 354 -6.14 -25.89 -14.04
N VAL A 355 -5.17 -25.16 -13.46
CA VAL A 355 -3.80 -25.09 -14.00
C VAL A 355 -3.09 -26.44 -13.90
N THR A 356 -3.30 -27.20 -12.83
CA THR A 356 -2.71 -28.54 -12.69
C THR A 356 -3.31 -29.52 -13.70
N SER A 357 -4.63 -29.56 -13.85
CA SER A 357 -5.30 -30.44 -14.82
C SER A 357 -4.91 -30.12 -16.27
N THR A 358 -4.83 -28.84 -16.64
CA THR A 358 -4.40 -28.42 -17.98
C THR A 358 -2.95 -28.76 -18.26
N ASN A 359 -2.06 -28.58 -17.27
CA ASN A 359 -0.66 -29.03 -17.39
C ASN A 359 -0.54 -30.55 -17.57
N GLU A 360 -1.35 -31.33 -16.86
CA GLU A 360 -1.37 -32.79 -17.02
C GLU A 360 -1.86 -33.21 -18.42
N ALA A 361 -2.90 -32.55 -18.93
CA ALA A 361 -3.39 -32.78 -20.30
C ALA A 361 -2.31 -32.45 -21.34
N LEU A 362 -1.68 -31.28 -21.25
CA LEU A 362 -0.61 -30.87 -22.16
C LEU A 362 0.60 -31.83 -22.11
N ARG A 363 0.97 -32.33 -20.91
CA ARG A 363 2.03 -33.34 -20.78
C ARG A 363 1.66 -34.64 -21.49
N LYS A 364 0.40 -35.07 -21.38
CA LYS A 364 -0.08 -36.27 -22.08
C LYS A 364 -0.06 -36.08 -23.60
N ASP A 365 -0.47 -34.92 -24.09
CA ASP A 365 -0.47 -34.60 -25.51
C ASP A 365 0.97 -34.54 -26.07
N LEU A 366 1.90 -33.92 -25.33
CA LEU A 366 3.32 -33.91 -25.68
C LEU A 366 3.92 -35.32 -25.76
N LEU A 367 3.57 -36.22 -24.83
CA LEU A 367 4.03 -37.61 -24.86
C LEU A 367 3.46 -38.38 -26.06
N SER A 368 2.19 -38.16 -26.38
CA SER A 368 1.52 -38.75 -27.54
C SER A 368 2.17 -38.26 -28.85
N LEU A 369 2.37 -36.94 -28.99
CA LEU A 369 2.98 -36.34 -30.16
C LEU A 369 4.42 -36.82 -30.35
N ARG A 370 5.20 -36.90 -29.26
CA ARG A 370 6.57 -37.43 -29.29
C ARG A 370 6.61 -38.89 -29.73
N SER A 371 5.66 -39.70 -29.26
CA SER A 371 5.55 -41.12 -29.65
C SER A 371 5.22 -41.25 -31.14
N ARG A 372 4.30 -40.42 -31.66
CA ARG A 372 3.95 -40.38 -33.08
C ARG A 372 5.12 -39.91 -33.94
N LEU A 373 5.86 -38.90 -33.50
CA LEU A 373 7.05 -38.40 -34.18
C LEU A 373 8.10 -39.52 -34.30
N LEU A 374 8.39 -40.24 -33.22
CA LEU A 374 9.30 -41.39 -33.24
C LEU A 374 8.81 -42.49 -34.20
N ALA A 375 7.51 -42.78 -34.22
CA ALA A 375 6.94 -43.74 -35.16
C ALA A 375 7.14 -43.30 -36.62
N LEU A 376 6.86 -42.03 -36.93
CA LEU A 376 7.07 -41.46 -38.26
C LEU A 376 8.55 -41.43 -38.67
N GLU A 377 9.47 -41.14 -37.75
CA GLU A 377 10.91 -41.24 -38.00
C GLU A 377 11.33 -42.68 -38.33
N SER A 378 10.78 -43.66 -37.62
CA SER A 378 11.03 -45.08 -37.90
C SER A 378 10.46 -45.52 -39.27
N GLU A 379 9.29 -45.02 -39.64
CA GLU A 379 8.69 -45.24 -40.96
C GLU A 379 9.52 -44.59 -42.07
N LYS A 380 9.91 -43.33 -41.90
CA LYS A 380 10.79 -42.62 -42.83
C LYS A 380 12.10 -43.37 -43.07
N LYS A 381 12.70 -43.92 -42.01
CA LYS A 381 13.92 -44.74 -42.12
C LYS A 381 13.67 -45.99 -42.96
N ARG A 382 12.60 -46.74 -42.69
CA ARG A 382 12.21 -47.93 -43.47
C ARG A 382 11.93 -47.62 -44.94
N PHE A 383 11.24 -46.52 -45.23
CA PHE A 383 10.99 -46.09 -46.60
C PHE A 383 12.29 -45.73 -47.33
N SER A 384 13.21 -45.02 -46.66
CA SER A 384 14.51 -44.69 -47.23
C SER A 384 15.37 -45.94 -47.50
N GLU A 385 15.36 -46.92 -46.60
CA GLU A 385 16.01 -48.23 -46.81
C GLU A 385 15.42 -48.96 -48.02
N PHE A 386 14.09 -49.03 -48.11
CA PHE A 386 13.41 -49.65 -49.25
C PHE A 386 13.70 -48.94 -50.59
N GLU A 387 13.72 -47.60 -50.59
CA GLU A 387 14.05 -46.81 -51.77
C GLU A 387 15.50 -47.09 -52.26
N ASN A 388 16.45 -47.19 -51.34
CA ASN A 388 17.84 -47.51 -51.66
C ASN A 388 17.98 -48.93 -52.24
N ASP A 389 17.29 -49.91 -51.66
CA ASP A 389 17.26 -51.28 -52.18
C ASP A 389 16.64 -51.35 -53.59
N MET A 390 15.56 -50.60 -53.82
CA MET A 390 14.95 -50.50 -55.15
C MET A 390 15.89 -49.84 -56.16
N LYS A 391 16.55 -48.74 -55.80
CA LYS A 391 17.57 -48.10 -56.65
C LYS A 391 18.70 -49.05 -56.99
N LYS A 392 19.17 -49.84 -56.02
CA LYS A 392 20.20 -50.86 -56.24
C LYS A 392 19.74 -51.92 -57.23
N ARG A 393 18.54 -52.47 -57.07
CA ARG A 393 17.98 -53.46 -58.02
C ARG A 393 17.78 -52.88 -59.41
N CYS A 394 17.34 -51.63 -59.54
CA CYS A 394 17.26 -50.96 -60.83
C CYS A 394 18.65 -50.85 -61.48
N ALA A 395 19.67 -50.45 -60.72
CA ALA A 395 21.05 -50.41 -61.21
C ALA A 395 21.57 -51.81 -61.60
N ASP A 396 21.32 -52.83 -60.79
CA ASP A 396 21.72 -54.22 -61.09
C ASP A 396 21.03 -54.71 -62.39
N LEU A 397 19.72 -54.46 -62.56
CA LEU A 397 18.98 -54.79 -63.78
C LEU A 397 19.45 -54.01 -65.01
N GLU A 398 19.82 -52.73 -64.86
CA GLU A 398 20.42 -51.94 -65.92
C GLU A 398 21.77 -52.54 -66.34
N THR A 399 22.59 -53.00 -65.40
CA THR A 399 23.84 -53.71 -65.71
C THR A 399 23.63 -55.08 -66.35
N GLU A 400 22.57 -55.80 -65.99
CA GLU A 400 22.19 -57.07 -66.62
C GLU A 400 21.66 -56.86 -68.05
N LEU A 401 20.87 -55.79 -68.28
CA LEU A 401 20.43 -55.40 -69.62
C LEU A 401 21.57 -54.97 -70.52
N THR A 402 22.58 -54.27 -70.01
CA THR A 402 23.76 -53.89 -70.79
C THR A 402 24.62 -55.10 -71.12
N THR A 403 24.86 -56.00 -70.17
CA THR A 403 25.62 -57.24 -70.41
C THR A 403 24.91 -58.22 -71.35
N MET A 404 23.58 -58.38 -71.23
CA MET A 404 22.77 -59.17 -72.17
C MET A 404 22.76 -58.55 -73.58
N ARG A 405 22.83 -57.22 -73.68
CA ARG A 405 22.99 -56.52 -74.96
C ARG A 405 24.36 -56.72 -75.60
N ASP A 406 25.41 -56.85 -74.79
CA ASP A 406 26.78 -57.08 -75.28
C ASP A 406 27.04 -58.54 -75.73
N THR A 407 26.22 -59.50 -75.28
CA THR A 407 26.32 -60.92 -75.71
C THR A 407 25.60 -61.27 -77.02
N HIS A 408 24.88 -60.32 -77.64
CA HIS A 408 24.28 -60.48 -78.96
C HIS A 408 24.68 -59.35 -79.92
N PRO A 409 25.81 -59.45 -80.66
CA PRO A 409 26.08 -58.56 -81.76
C PRO A 409 25.43 -59.11 -83.03
N ILE A 410 24.28 -58.56 -83.44
CA ILE A 410 23.86 -58.61 -84.85
C ILE A 410 23.74 -57.19 -85.39
N THR A 411 24.66 -56.93 -86.31
CA THR A 411 24.75 -55.82 -87.26
C THR A 411 23.60 -55.82 -88.27
N SER A 412 22.68 -54.87 -88.08
CA SER A 412 22.04 -53.95 -89.05
C SER A 412 22.08 -54.22 -90.58
N SER A 413 20.88 -54.27 -91.20
CA SER A 413 20.58 -53.53 -92.44
C SER A 413 19.06 -53.32 -92.70
N SER A 414 18.63 -52.06 -92.53
CA SER A 414 17.53 -51.31 -93.16
C SER A 414 16.07 -51.82 -93.25
N SER A 415 15.19 -51.02 -92.64
CA SER A 415 13.93 -50.47 -93.21
C SER A 415 12.61 -51.26 -93.06
N VAL A 416 11.97 -51.12 -91.89
CA VAL A 416 10.59 -50.58 -91.79
C VAL A 416 10.57 -49.61 -90.61
N GLY A 417 10.36 -48.33 -90.90
CA GLY A 417 10.26 -47.28 -89.91
C GLY A 417 8.95 -47.35 -89.15
N ILE A 418 9.04 -47.37 -87.82
CA ILE A 418 8.05 -46.72 -86.96
C ILE A 418 8.82 -45.64 -86.23
N GLN A 419 8.55 -44.40 -86.63
CA GLN A 419 8.96 -43.21 -85.89
C GLN A 419 8.25 -43.25 -84.53
N ALA A 420 9.02 -43.41 -83.46
CA ALA A 420 8.64 -42.86 -82.16
C ALA A 420 9.54 -41.64 -81.93
N THR A 421 9.22 -40.55 -82.62
CA THR A 421 9.82 -39.24 -82.38
C THR A 421 8.94 -38.46 -81.43
N ASP A 422 9.45 -38.33 -80.21
CA ASP A 422 9.56 -37.09 -79.45
C ASP A 422 8.38 -36.11 -79.56
N ILE A 423 7.46 -36.22 -78.58
CA ILE A 423 6.95 -35.00 -77.98
C ILE A 423 8.00 -34.54 -76.98
N ARG A 424 8.93 -33.74 -77.51
CA ARG A 424 9.88 -32.89 -76.79
C ARG A 424 9.07 -31.98 -75.85
N MET A 425 9.02 -32.30 -74.56
CA MET A 425 8.71 -31.28 -73.55
C MET A 425 9.98 -30.47 -73.36
N GLU A 426 10.07 -29.40 -74.14
CA GLU A 426 11.18 -28.46 -74.08
C GLU A 426 10.97 -27.54 -72.88
N ASP A 427 11.89 -27.70 -71.94
CA ASP A 427 12.07 -26.88 -70.76
C ASP A 427 12.57 -25.49 -71.18
N LYS A 428 11.83 -24.43 -70.82
CA LYS A 428 12.29 -23.03 -70.83
C LYS A 428 11.45 -22.18 -69.88
N LEU A 429 11.95 -22.10 -68.65
CA LEU A 429 12.11 -20.89 -67.83
C LEU A 429 11.45 -19.61 -68.37
N GLU A 430 10.47 -19.04 -67.64
CA GLU A 430 10.71 -17.83 -66.83
C GLU A 430 9.44 -17.33 -66.08
N SER A 431 9.65 -17.14 -64.77
CA SER A 431 9.10 -16.08 -63.90
C SER A 431 7.70 -16.22 -63.24
N ASN A 432 7.75 -15.96 -61.92
CA ASN A 432 6.74 -15.37 -61.02
C ASN A 432 5.63 -16.21 -60.36
N SER A 433 5.94 -16.65 -59.13
CA SER A 433 5.32 -16.23 -57.86
C SER A 433 3.79 -16.07 -57.70
N ARG A 434 3.25 -16.95 -56.82
CA ARG A 434 2.14 -16.81 -55.82
C ARG A 434 0.68 -16.60 -56.32
N PRO A 435 -0.36 -16.80 -55.47
CA PRO A 435 -0.75 -18.02 -54.73
C PRO A 435 -2.26 -18.34 -54.90
N LEU A 436 -2.73 -19.56 -54.61
CA LEU A 436 -4.17 -19.90 -54.62
C LEU A 436 -4.69 -20.18 -53.20
N HIS A 437 -5.24 -19.13 -52.58
CA HIS A 437 -6.13 -19.20 -51.41
C HIS A 437 -7.55 -19.64 -51.86
N ASP A 438 -8.43 -19.89 -50.89
CA ASP A 438 -9.88 -20.19 -50.97
C ASP A 438 -10.35 -21.63 -51.19
N TRP A 439 -10.46 -22.38 -50.09
CA TRP A 439 -11.49 -23.43 -49.93
C TRP A 439 -12.24 -23.39 -48.58
N TYR A 440 -12.26 -22.26 -47.89
CA TYR A 440 -13.21 -22.03 -46.79
C TYR A 440 -13.72 -20.60 -46.87
N HIS A 441 -14.99 -20.44 -47.23
CA HIS A 441 -15.98 -19.63 -46.52
C HIS A 441 -17.21 -19.39 -47.41
N THR A 442 -18.32 -20.08 -47.13
CA THR A 442 -19.63 -19.43 -47.23
C THR A 442 -20.59 -20.04 -46.20
N THR A 443 -20.72 -19.38 -45.05
CA THR A 443 -22.00 -18.81 -44.59
C THR A 443 -21.75 -17.90 -43.37
N GLY A 444 -21.87 -16.58 -43.62
CA GLY A 444 -22.38 -15.56 -42.69
C GLY A 444 -21.61 -15.23 -41.41
N SER A 445 -20.84 -14.14 -41.40
CA SER A 445 -21.23 -12.87 -40.75
C SER A 445 -20.05 -11.89 -40.73
N HIS A 446 -20.33 -10.68 -41.20
CA HIS A 446 -19.50 -9.49 -41.32
C HIS A 446 -18.94 -8.99 -39.97
N MET A 447 -17.65 -8.68 -39.87
CA MET A 447 -17.08 -7.58 -39.06
C MET A 447 -15.66 -7.23 -39.55
N SER A 448 -15.46 -5.96 -39.90
CA SER A 448 -14.21 -5.39 -40.45
C SER A 448 -13.15 -5.13 -39.39
N TYR A 449 -11.88 -5.43 -39.68
CA TYR A 449 -10.71 -4.70 -39.16
C TYR A 449 -9.62 -4.69 -40.23
N ASP A 450 -8.91 -3.56 -40.32
CA ASP A 450 -7.89 -3.24 -41.31
C ASP A 450 -6.74 -4.25 -41.34
N ASP A 451 -6.43 -4.77 -42.52
CA ASP A 451 -5.33 -5.70 -42.78
C ASP A 451 -4.13 -4.88 -43.26
N GLU A 452 -3.20 -4.57 -42.36
CA GLU A 452 -1.85 -4.12 -42.73
C GLU A 452 -1.02 -5.37 -43.04
N ASP A 453 -0.62 -5.54 -44.31
CA ASP A 453 0.22 -6.63 -44.79
C ASP A 453 1.61 -6.60 -44.10
N TYR A 454 1.78 -7.32 -42.98
CA TYR A 454 3.09 -7.62 -42.42
C TYR A 454 3.71 -8.81 -43.17
N ASP A 455 4.79 -8.55 -43.90
CA ASP A 455 5.49 -9.59 -44.67
C ASP A 455 6.15 -10.58 -43.69
N ILE A 456 6.04 -11.87 -43.99
CA ILE A 456 6.49 -12.97 -43.10
C ILE A 456 7.99 -12.86 -42.80
N ASP A 457 8.75 -12.29 -43.72
CA ASP A 457 10.20 -12.09 -43.59
C ASP A 457 10.55 -11.02 -42.54
N ASP A 458 9.72 -9.99 -42.36
CA ASP A 458 9.91 -8.96 -41.32
C ASP A 458 9.66 -9.54 -39.92
N VAL A 459 8.68 -10.42 -39.78
CA VAL A 459 8.39 -11.14 -38.52
C VAL A 459 9.52 -12.11 -38.18
N ILE A 460 10.13 -12.76 -39.17
CA ILE A 460 11.28 -13.66 -38.97
C ILE A 460 12.52 -12.86 -38.55
N GLU A 461 12.74 -11.68 -39.11
CA GLU A 461 13.85 -10.79 -38.73
C GLU A 461 13.67 -10.24 -37.30
N GLU A 462 12.44 -9.82 -36.94
CA GLU A 462 12.13 -9.35 -35.60
C GLU A 462 12.28 -10.47 -34.55
N LEU A 463 11.82 -11.69 -34.85
CA LEU A 463 12.00 -12.85 -33.98
C LEU A 463 13.47 -13.23 -33.81
N ASN A 464 14.29 -13.15 -34.86
CA ASN A 464 15.73 -13.39 -34.75
C ASN A 464 16.45 -12.29 -33.95
N ASN A 465 16.03 -11.04 -34.05
CA ASN A 465 16.57 -9.95 -33.23
C ASN A 465 16.18 -10.13 -31.75
N ILE A 466 14.96 -10.57 -31.46
CA ILE A 466 14.51 -10.86 -30.08
C ILE A 466 15.31 -12.03 -29.49
N VAL A 467 15.54 -13.09 -30.25
CA VAL A 467 16.35 -14.26 -29.81
C VAL A 467 17.80 -13.85 -29.55
N ASN A 468 18.42 -13.08 -30.45
CA ASN A 468 19.79 -12.60 -30.28
C ASN A 468 19.94 -11.64 -29.08
N SER A 469 18.96 -10.76 -28.83
CA SER A 469 18.94 -9.92 -27.63
C SER A 469 18.81 -10.75 -26.35
N ALA A 470 17.92 -11.74 -26.32
CA ALA A 470 17.76 -12.62 -25.16
C ALA A 470 19.00 -13.49 -24.87
N GLU A 471 19.71 -13.95 -25.90
CA GLU A 471 20.97 -14.68 -25.73
C GLU A 471 22.11 -13.79 -25.24
N SER A 472 22.12 -12.50 -25.63
CA SER A 472 23.10 -11.53 -25.13
C SER A 472 22.89 -11.19 -23.64
N ASP A 473 21.64 -11.09 -23.18
CA ASP A 473 21.32 -10.85 -21.76
C ASP A 473 21.69 -12.04 -20.88
N MET A 474 21.45 -13.28 -21.35
CA MET A 474 21.82 -14.51 -20.64
C MET A 474 23.34 -14.72 -20.51
N ASN A 475 24.14 -14.27 -21.49
CA ASN A 475 25.60 -14.32 -21.39
C ASN A 475 26.18 -13.26 -20.45
N THR A 476 25.45 -12.16 -20.21
CA THR A 476 25.86 -11.09 -19.29
C THR A 476 25.61 -11.49 -17.81
N GLU A 477 24.59 -12.29 -17.54
CA GLU A 477 24.33 -12.87 -16.20
C GLU A 477 25.27 -14.04 -15.83
N LYS A 478 25.78 -14.78 -16.81
CA LYS A 478 26.76 -15.87 -16.58
C LYS A 478 28.16 -15.38 -16.20
N ASN A 479 28.60 -14.22 -16.71
CA ASN A 479 29.91 -13.64 -16.37
C ASN A 479 29.92 -12.86 -15.04
N SER A 480 28.76 -12.45 -14.53
CA SER A 480 28.63 -11.76 -13.23
C SER A 480 28.45 -12.73 -12.05
N SER A 481 28.04 -13.98 -12.30
CA SER A 481 27.85 -15.02 -11.28
C SER A 481 29.09 -15.89 -11.00
N SER A 482 30.17 -15.76 -11.78
CA SER A 482 31.42 -16.53 -11.59
C SER A 482 32.47 -15.88 -10.69
N ASN A 483 32.21 -14.73 -10.05
CA ASN A 483 33.22 -14.00 -9.25
C ASN A 483 32.88 -13.78 -7.76
N CYS A 484 32.05 -14.61 -7.13
CA CYS A 484 31.85 -14.56 -5.68
C CYS A 484 31.83 -15.96 -5.05
N GLY A 485 33.02 -16.46 -4.70
CA GLY A 485 33.17 -17.66 -3.88
C GLY A 485 34.63 -17.99 -3.60
N SER A 486 35.01 -17.96 -2.31
CA SER A 486 36.35 -18.15 -1.71
C SER A 486 37.21 -16.88 -1.67
N THR A 487 37.72 -16.39 -0.53
CA THR A 487 38.47 -17.13 0.50
C THR A 487 38.37 -16.48 1.90
N THR A 488 38.30 -17.34 2.92
CA THR A 488 38.59 -17.06 4.33
C THR A 488 40.10 -17.09 4.60
N LYS A 489 40.55 -16.20 5.50
CA LYS A 489 41.68 -16.30 6.44
C LYS A 489 43.02 -16.82 5.90
N ASP A 490 44.06 -15.97 5.90
CA ASP A 490 45.20 -16.19 6.80
C ASP A 490 46.12 -14.96 6.95
N SER A 491 46.82 -15.01 8.07
CA SER A 491 47.77 -14.09 8.72
C SER A 491 48.95 -13.53 7.90
N GLY A 492 49.41 -12.32 8.29
CA GLY A 492 50.85 -12.04 8.43
C GLY A 492 51.39 -10.69 7.90
N SER A 493 51.66 -9.77 8.83
CA SER A 493 52.90 -8.95 8.96
C SER A 493 53.23 -7.78 8.01
N PHE A 494 53.65 -6.65 8.65
CA PHE A 494 54.44 -5.48 8.19
C PHE A 494 53.70 -4.43 7.33
N THR A 495 53.74 -3.10 7.54
CA THR A 495 54.43 -2.18 8.49
C THR A 495 53.74 -0.80 8.43
N GLU A 496 53.94 -0.01 9.49
CA GLU A 496 53.82 1.46 9.58
C GLU A 496 54.19 2.23 8.29
N GLU A 497 53.46 3.29 7.93
CA GLU A 497 53.68 4.70 8.34
C GLU A 497 53.00 5.69 7.36
N HIS A 498 52.43 6.77 7.92
CA HIS A 498 52.25 8.11 7.32
C HIS A 498 51.57 8.29 5.93
N LEU A 499 50.43 8.99 5.91
CA LEU A 499 50.41 10.44 5.56
C LEU A 499 49.01 11.04 5.77
N MET A 500 48.98 12.23 6.38
CA MET A 500 47.85 13.15 6.36
C MET A 500 47.54 13.62 4.93
N ILE A 501 46.25 13.85 4.63
CA ILE A 501 45.61 15.15 4.30
C ILE A 501 44.09 14.95 4.42
#